data_AF-A0A529LST4-F1
#
_entry.id   AF-A0A529LST4-F1
#
_cell.length_a   1.000
_cell.length_b   1.000
_cell.length_c   1.000
_cell.angle_alpha   90.00
_cell.angle_beta   90.00
_cell.angle_gamma   90.00
#
_symmetry.space_group_name_H-M   'P 1'
#
loop_
_entity.id
_entity.type
_entity.pdbx_description
1 polymer ?
#
loop_
_entity_poly.entity_id
_entity_poly.type
_entity_poly.pdbx_seq_one_letter_code
_entity_poly.pdbx_strand_id
1 'polypeptide(L)'
;VALADGFVRGGVEGARKKLDDFWRAVASKGRFSPVQLMPWDVAWGNWSIENTPGYLFFDTMSRVFSPYVANPLGLNPLRDVVAKEIDFGNVRACKSMELFISATNVET
;
A
#
# COMPACT_ATOMS: atom_id res chain seq x y z
N VAL A 1 4.50 0.70 -11.15
CA VAL A 1 3.86 1.73 -11.99
C VAL A 1 4.18 3.17 -11.56
N ALA A 2 4.17 3.54 -10.27
CA ALA A 2 4.49 4.90 -9.81
C ALA A 2 5.84 5.45 -10.31
N LEU A 3 6.86 4.59 -10.34
CA LEU A 3 8.18 4.92 -10.90
C LEU A 3 8.08 5.36 -12.36
N ALA A 4 7.40 4.58 -13.22
CA ALA A 4 7.25 4.88 -14.64
C ALA A 4 6.43 6.18 -14.87
N ASP A 5 5.35 6.39 -14.12
CA ASP A 5 4.58 7.65 -14.16
C ASP A 5 5.47 8.85 -13.82
N GLY A 6 6.18 8.80 -12.68
CA GLY A 6 7.08 9.87 -12.28
C GLY A 6 8.24 10.08 -13.27
N PHE A 7 8.75 9.00 -13.85
CA PHE A 7 9.84 9.07 -14.82
C PHE A 7 9.44 9.83 -16.08
N VAL A 8 8.23 9.63 -16.60
CA VAL A 8 7.73 10.38 -17.76
C VAL A 8 7.57 11.87 -17.45
N ARG A 9 7.24 12.23 -16.21
CA ARG A 9 7.04 13.63 -15.80
C ARG A 9 8.34 14.42 -15.63
N GLY A 10 9.44 13.77 -15.25
CA GLY A 10 10.67 14.48 -14.87
C GLY A 10 11.90 13.61 -14.72
N GLY A 11 11.97 12.48 -15.42
CA GLY A 11 13.09 11.54 -15.33
C GLY A 11 13.29 11.00 -13.91
N VAL A 12 14.54 10.87 -13.50
CA VAL A 12 14.91 10.28 -12.20
C VAL A 12 14.30 11.05 -11.02
N GLU A 13 14.33 12.37 -11.05
CA GLU A 13 13.77 13.20 -9.97
C GLU A 13 12.25 13.13 -9.92
N GLY A 14 11.60 13.12 -11.09
CA GLY A 14 10.16 12.88 -11.18
C GLY A 14 9.76 11.51 -10.63
N ALA A 15 10.55 10.47 -10.91
CA ALA A 15 10.33 9.13 -10.38
C ALA A 15 10.48 9.07 -8.85
N ARG A 16 11.54 9.68 -8.30
CA ARG A 16 11.76 9.77 -6.85
C ARG A 16 10.60 10.45 -6.14
N LYS A 17 10.22 11.64 -6.64
CA LYS A 17 9.10 12.40 -6.10
C LYS A 17 7.81 11.59 -6.15
N LYS A 18 7.51 10.94 -7.28
CA LYS A 18 6.26 10.21 -7.42
C LYS A 18 6.19 8.97 -6.53
N LEU A 19 7.32 8.31 -6.28
CA LEU A 19 7.40 7.22 -5.31
C LEU A 19 7.16 7.71 -3.89
N ASP A 20 7.77 8.84 -3.49
CA ASP A 20 7.54 9.45 -2.17
C ASP A 20 6.05 9.83 -1.98
N ASP A 21 5.45 10.51 -2.96
CA ASP A 21 4.03 10.87 -2.94
C ASP A 21 3.12 9.63 -2.81
N PHE A 22 3.39 8.58 -3.60
CA PHE A 22 2.63 7.32 -3.55
C PHE A 22 2.74 6.65 -2.17
N TRP A 23 3.94 6.51 -1.61
CA TRP A 23 4.13 5.88 -0.31
C TRP A 23 3.55 6.70 0.84
N ARG A 24 3.60 8.04 0.76
CA ARG A 24 2.89 8.91 1.72
C ARG A 24 1.39 8.73 1.64
N ALA A 25 0.82 8.61 0.44
CA ALA A 25 -0.60 8.35 0.27
C ALA A 25 -1.01 6.99 0.87
N VAL A 26 -0.22 5.94 0.64
CA VAL A 26 -0.41 4.61 1.26
C VAL A 26 -0.36 4.72 2.79
N ALA A 27 0.67 5.36 3.34
CA ALA A 27 0.82 5.56 4.78
C ALA A 27 -0.37 6.33 5.38
N SER A 28 -0.87 7.36 4.69
CA SER A 28 -2.03 8.14 5.14
C SER A 28 -3.30 7.30 5.30
N LYS A 29 -3.51 6.32 4.41
CA LYS A 29 -4.62 5.35 4.51
C LYS A 29 -4.37 4.31 5.59
N GLY A 30 -3.11 3.92 5.80
CA GLY A 30 -2.70 3.02 6.87
C GLY A 30 -3.01 3.52 8.29
N ARG A 31 -3.16 4.85 8.49
CA ARG A 31 -3.55 5.45 9.78
C ARG A 31 -4.90 4.98 10.32
N PHE A 32 -5.77 4.43 9.48
CA PHE A 32 -7.07 3.90 9.88
C PHE A 32 -7.03 2.40 10.18
N SER A 33 -5.87 1.75 10.06
CA SER A 33 -5.69 0.35 10.45
C SER A 33 -5.88 0.19 11.96
N PRO A 34 -6.60 -0.83 12.43
CA PRO A 34 -6.68 -1.17 13.86
C PRO A 34 -5.34 -1.72 14.40
N VAL A 35 -4.44 -2.10 13.50
CA VAL A 35 -3.07 -2.52 13.81
C VAL A 35 -2.14 -1.34 13.55
N GLN A 36 -1.63 -0.74 14.63
CA GLN A 36 -0.70 0.40 14.60
C GLN A 36 0.51 0.10 15.49
N LEU A 37 1.65 0.72 15.18
CA LEU A 37 2.79 0.77 16.10
C LEU A 37 2.45 1.60 17.34
N MET A 38 2.93 1.18 18.51
CA MET A 38 2.73 1.98 19.72
C MET A 38 3.73 3.15 19.75
N PRO A 39 3.30 4.36 20.18
CA PRO A 39 4.19 5.52 20.24
C PRO A 39 5.45 5.29 21.08
N TRP A 40 5.35 4.49 22.14
CA TRP A 40 6.47 4.16 23.00
C TRP A 40 7.43 3.14 22.37
N ASP A 41 6.94 2.19 21.58
CA ASP A 41 7.79 1.24 20.85
C ASP A 41 8.68 2.00 19.86
N VAL A 42 8.09 2.93 19.11
CA VAL A 42 8.84 3.81 18.20
C VAL A 42 9.88 4.64 18.96
N ALA A 43 9.53 5.18 20.13
CA ALA A 43 10.45 5.97 20.96
C ALA A 43 11.65 5.16 21.49
N TRP A 44 11.47 3.86 21.73
CA TRP A 44 12.55 2.94 22.13
C TRP A 44 13.28 2.29 20.94
N GLY A 45 12.98 2.70 19.71
CA GLY A 45 13.59 2.15 18.49
C GLY A 45 13.06 0.76 18.11
N ASN A 46 11.98 0.32 18.73
CA ASN A 46 11.27 -0.91 18.39
C ASN A 46 10.23 -0.63 17.29
N TRP A 47 10.48 -1.16 16.09
CA TRP A 47 9.57 -1.01 14.94
C TRP A 47 8.73 -2.27 14.69
N SER A 48 8.64 -3.18 15.68
CA SER A 48 7.81 -4.38 15.57
C SER A 48 6.34 -4.08 15.85
N ILE A 49 5.46 -4.61 14.99
CA ILE A 49 4.01 -4.59 15.16
C ILE A 49 3.52 -5.81 15.97
N GLU A 50 4.33 -6.85 16.10
CA GLU A 50 3.92 -8.17 16.58
C GLU A 50 3.48 -8.17 18.05
N ASN A 51 4.03 -7.26 18.86
CA ASN A 51 3.72 -7.13 20.28
C ASN A 51 2.60 -6.13 20.56
N THR A 52 1.96 -5.58 19.53
CA THR A 52 0.90 -4.57 19.70
C THR A 52 -0.43 -5.25 20.04
N PRO A 53 -1.22 -4.70 20.99
CA PRO A 53 -2.53 -5.27 21.33
C PRO A 53 -3.48 -5.41 20.13
N GLY A 54 -3.39 -4.48 19.17
CA GLY A 54 -4.16 -4.54 17.92
C GLY A 54 -3.76 -5.71 17.02
N TYR A 55 -2.46 -6.02 16.92
CA TYR A 55 -1.97 -7.17 16.15
C TYR A 55 -2.41 -8.50 16.76
N LEU A 56 -2.31 -8.65 18.09
CA LEU A 56 -2.75 -9.86 18.79
C LEU A 56 -4.25 -10.13 18.63
N PHE A 57 -5.07 -9.08 18.73
CA PHE A 57 -6.50 -9.18 18.46
C PHE A 57 -6.76 -9.59 17.01
N PHE A 58 -6.07 -8.97 16.06
CA PHE A 58 -6.21 -9.29 14.63
C PHE A 58 -5.77 -10.73 14.30
N ASP A 59 -4.63 -11.21 14.82
CA ASP A 59 -4.16 -12.59 14.61
C ASP A 59 -5.17 -13.59 15.15
N THR A 60 -5.69 -13.36 16.36
CA THR A 60 -6.71 -14.23 16.97
C THR A 60 -7.98 -14.29 16.11
N MET A 61 -8.46 -13.13 15.65
CA MET A 61 -9.63 -13.05 14.77
C MET A 61 -9.39 -13.72 13.42
N SER A 62 -8.19 -13.60 12.85
CA SER A 62 -7.85 -14.16 11.54
C SER A 62 -7.86 -15.69 11.50
N ARG A 63 -7.65 -16.33 12.65
CA ARG A 63 -7.69 -17.80 12.80
C ARG A 63 -9.12 -18.33 12.97
N VAL A 64 -10.04 -17.49 13.43
CA VAL A 64 -11.44 -17.87 13.74
C VAL A 64 -12.37 -17.46 12.59
N PHE A 65 -12.09 -16.34 11.93
CA PHE A 65 -12.90 -15.79 10.84
C PHE A 65 -12.16 -15.89 9.52
N SER A 66 -12.84 -16.41 8.48
CA SER A 66 -12.28 -16.39 7.14
C SER A 66 -12.20 -14.95 6.61
N PRO A 67 -11.22 -14.62 5.75
CA PRO A 67 -11.04 -13.27 5.19
C PRO A 67 -12.30 -12.71 4.50
N TYR A 68 -13.14 -13.57 3.93
CA TYR A 68 -14.39 -13.20 3.27
C TYR A 68 -15.46 -12.70 4.24
N VAL A 69 -15.50 -13.26 5.46
CA VAL A 69 -16.41 -12.80 6.53
C VAL A 69 -15.88 -11.51 7.17
N ALA A 70 -14.56 -11.34 7.21
CA ALA A 70 -13.91 -10.15 7.78
C ALA A 70 -13.94 -8.92 6.84
N ASN A 71 -14.04 -9.12 5.52
CA ASN A 71 -14.18 -8.04 4.53
C ASN A 71 -15.46 -8.16 3.66
N PRO A 72 -16.66 -8.18 4.26
CA PRO A 72 -17.91 -8.41 3.54
C PRO A 72 -18.29 -7.25 2.61
N LEU A 73 -17.70 -6.06 2.82
CA LEU A 73 -17.88 -4.87 1.99
C LEU A 73 -16.87 -4.78 0.83
N GLY A 74 -15.95 -5.74 0.70
CA GLY A 74 -14.94 -5.75 -0.36
C GLY A 74 -14.05 -4.49 -0.37
N LEU A 75 -13.79 -3.92 0.81
CA LEU A 75 -13.03 -2.68 0.93
C LEU A 75 -11.60 -2.91 0.44
N ASN A 76 -11.19 -2.10 -0.53
CA ASN A 76 -9.83 -2.09 -1.06
C ASN A 76 -9.29 -0.66 -0.99
N PRO A 77 -8.78 -0.20 0.17
CA PRO A 77 -8.31 1.16 0.34
C PRO A 77 -7.13 1.51 -0.59
N LEU A 78 -6.39 0.51 -1.08
CA LEU A 78 -5.30 0.70 -2.03
C LEU A 78 -5.77 0.99 -3.45
N ARG A 79 -6.97 0.50 -3.83
CA ARG A 79 -7.57 0.81 -5.14
C ARG A 79 -7.71 2.32 -5.33
N ASP A 80 -8.22 3.02 -4.32
CA ASP A 80 -8.40 4.47 -4.39
C ASP A 80 -7.06 5.22 -4.45
N VAL A 81 -6.07 4.75 -3.69
CA VAL A 81 -4.72 5.33 -3.71
C VAL A 81 -4.11 5.18 -5.10
N VAL A 82 -4.18 3.99 -5.70
CA VAL A 82 -3.65 3.74 -7.04
C VAL A 82 -4.39 4.58 -8.08
N ALA A 83 -5.72 4.64 -8.02
CA ALA A 83 -6.53 5.42 -8.97
C ALA A 83 -6.24 6.92 -8.89
N LYS A 84 -6.01 7.45 -7.69
CA LYS A 84 -5.71 8.87 -7.48
C LYS A 84 -4.27 9.23 -7.82
N GLU A 85 -3.32 8.38 -7.42
CA GLU A 85 -1.91 8.69 -7.54
C GLU A 85 -1.36 8.35 -8.92
N ILE A 86 -1.80 7.28 -9.58
CA ILE A 86 -1.13 6.80 -10.79
C ILE A 86 -1.82 7.32 -12.05
N ASP A 87 -1.09 8.08 -12.86
CA ASP A 87 -1.52 8.39 -14.22
C ASP A 87 -1.07 7.27 -15.17
N PHE A 88 -2.00 6.38 -15.51
CA PHE A 88 -1.73 5.29 -16.43
C PHE A 88 -1.48 5.74 -17.88
N GLY A 89 -1.87 6.97 -18.25
CA GLY A 89 -1.48 7.58 -19.53
C GLY A 89 0.03 7.74 -19.63
N ASN A 90 0.64 8.30 -18.58
CA ASN A 90 2.11 8.42 -18.49
C ASN A 90 2.79 7.05 -18.44
N VAL A 91 2.24 6.10 -17.68
CA VAL A 91 2.79 4.73 -17.62
C VAL A 91 2.85 4.11 -19.03
N ARG A 92 1.79 4.25 -19.83
CA ARG A 92 1.75 3.75 -21.22
C ARG A 92 2.65 4.53 -22.18
N ALA A 93 2.88 5.81 -21.92
CA ALA A 93 3.76 6.66 -22.73
C ALA A 93 5.25 6.47 -22.41
N CYS A 94 5.59 5.76 -21.33
CA CYS A 94 6.97 5.54 -20.92
C CYS A 94 7.70 4.65 -21.94
N LYS A 95 8.68 5.21 -22.64
CA LYS A 95 9.53 4.50 -23.62
C LYS A 95 10.91 4.13 -23.09
N SER A 96 11.26 4.61 -21.89
CA SER A 96 12.61 4.51 -21.34
C SER A 96 12.85 3.22 -20.55
N MET A 97 11.81 2.43 -20.27
CA MET A 97 11.89 1.18 -19.54
C MET A 97 10.73 0.26 -19.90
N GLU A 98 10.97 -1.05 -19.83
CA GLU A 98 9.93 -2.06 -19.95
C GLU A 98 9.31 -2.36 -18.58
N LEU A 99 7.99 -2.54 -18.53
CA LEU A 99 7.27 -2.82 -17.30
C LEU A 99 6.63 -4.21 -17.39
N PHE A 100 7.05 -5.10 -16.49
CA PHE A 100 6.49 -6.43 -16.32
C PHE A 100 5.65 -6.47 -15.04
N ILE A 101 4.38 -6.88 -15.14
CA ILE A 101 3.45 -6.95 -14.00
C ILE A 101 2.94 -8.39 -13.88
N SER A 102 3.21 -9.01 -12.74
CA SER A 102 2.61 -10.29 -12.37
C SER A 102 1.31 -10.04 -11.60
N ALA A 103 0.22 -10.64 -12.05
CA ALA A 103 -1.06 -10.61 -11.37
C ALA A 103 -1.70 -12.00 -11.40
N THR A 104 -2.24 -12.44 -10.26
CA THR A 104 -2.97 -13.70 -10.13
C THR A 104 -4.46 -13.38 -10.05
N ASN A 105 -5.25 -13.96 -10.95
CA ASN A 105 -6.70 -13.91 -10.85
C ASN A 105 -7.18 -15.08 -9.98
N VAL A 106 -7.95 -14.79 -8.94
CA VAL A 106 -8.56 -15.77 -8.06
C VAL A 106 -10.07 -15.57 -8.14
N GLU A 107 -10.74 -16.37 -8.97
CA GLU A 107 -12.19 -16.51 -8.97
C GLU A 107 -12.58 -17.76 -8.19
N THR A 108 -13.71 -17.68 -7.48
CA THR A 108 -14.40 -18.80 -6.81
C THR A 108 -15.86 -18.79 -7.21
#